data_AF-R7U282-F1
#
_entry.id   AF-R7U282-F1
#
_cell.length_a   1.000
_cell.length_b   1.000
_cell.length_c   1.000
_cell.angle_alpha   90.00
_cell.angle_beta   90.00
_cell.angle_gamma   90.00
#
_symmetry.space_group_name_H-M   'P 1'
#
loop_
_entity.id
_entity.type
_entity.pdbx_description
1 polymer ?
#
loop_
_entity_poly.entity_id
_entity_poly.type
_entity_poly.pdbx_seq_one_letter_code
_entity_poly.pdbx_strand_id
1 'polypeptide(L)'
;MANASDIAVAVDTHSLEQRTKRSVEYACYCGNNYNYARFGTRPNGCSYNCRVCPTGKYKGEGDPIINGKPNCENECHCEDELPCLYSNGTCTDGCAAGWRGDVCNERDCKFENGGCQHRCIEGKRDKWCSCDEGFDISPNNWRECIDIKECEGKRGEDYDEDCHTCVNTIGSYT
;
A
#
# COMPACT_ATOMS: atom_id res chain seq x y z
N MET A 1 -42.95 -31.07 51.69
CA MET A 1 -42.02 -29.99 52.02
C MET A 1 -42.26 -28.87 51.00
N ALA A 2 -42.68 -27.68 51.49
CA ALA A 2 -42.96 -26.36 50.85
C ALA A 2 -43.56 -26.33 49.41
N ASN A 3 -44.85 -26.00 49.13
CA ASN A 3 -45.63 -24.72 49.18
C ASN A 3 -45.01 -23.53 48.39
N ALA A 4 -45.72 -22.66 47.64
CA ALA A 4 -47.14 -22.48 47.29
C ALA A 4 -47.33 -21.47 46.12
N SER A 5 -48.50 -21.54 45.46
CA SER A 5 -49.41 -20.45 45.04
C SER A 5 -49.10 -19.36 43.97
N ASP A 6 -49.99 -19.37 42.96
CA ASP A 6 -50.86 -18.28 42.46
C ASP A 6 -50.39 -17.17 41.47
N ILE A 7 -51.40 -16.78 40.67
CA ILE A 7 -51.48 -16.06 39.38
C ILE A 7 -51.45 -14.51 39.50
N ALA A 8 -50.82 -13.81 38.54
CA ALA A 8 -51.30 -12.55 37.92
C ALA A 8 -50.41 -12.13 36.72
N VAL A 9 -50.87 -12.21 35.46
CA VAL A 9 -51.42 -11.14 34.59
C VAL A 9 -50.44 -10.02 34.20
N ALA A 10 -50.08 -9.94 32.92
CA ALA A 10 -50.44 -8.85 31.99
C ALA A 10 -49.83 -9.10 30.59
N VAL A 11 -50.68 -9.08 29.57
CA VAL A 11 -50.30 -9.02 28.14
C VAL A 11 -49.99 -7.56 27.84
N ASP A 12 -48.96 -7.27 27.04
CA ASP A 12 -49.01 -6.06 26.23
C ASP A 12 -48.46 -6.31 24.82
N THR A 13 -49.38 -6.29 23.87
CA THR A 13 -49.13 -6.25 22.44
C THR A 13 -49.02 -4.79 22.03
N HIS A 14 -47.83 -4.25 21.75
CA HIS A 14 -47.68 -3.11 20.84
C HIS A 14 -46.21 -2.87 20.40
N SER A 15 -46.00 -2.87 19.08
CA SER A 15 -45.00 -2.09 18.33
C SER A 15 -43.51 -2.53 18.27
N LEU A 16 -43.14 -3.07 17.09
CA LEU A 16 -42.06 -2.61 16.19
C LEU A 16 -40.81 -1.92 16.80
N GLU A 17 -39.64 -2.57 16.66
CA GLU A 17 -38.35 -2.05 16.14
C GLU A 17 -37.08 -2.67 16.80
N GLN A 18 -36.16 -3.16 15.94
CA GLN A 18 -34.69 -3.28 16.09
C GLN A 18 -33.99 -4.62 16.52
N ARG A 19 -33.52 -5.33 15.47
CA ARG A 19 -32.15 -5.90 15.21
C ARG A 19 -31.55 -6.89 16.24
N THR A 20 -31.12 -8.10 15.84
CA THR A 20 -29.93 -8.28 14.99
C THR A 20 -29.89 -9.70 14.38
N LYS A 21 -29.73 -9.77 13.05
CA LYS A 21 -29.36 -10.99 12.31
C LYS A 21 -27.95 -11.43 12.73
N ARG A 22 -27.78 -12.65 13.21
CA ARG A 22 -26.45 -13.27 13.40
C ARG A 22 -26.43 -14.65 12.74
N SER A 23 -26.37 -14.64 11.42
CA SER A 23 -26.10 -15.82 10.60
C SER A 23 -25.20 -15.40 9.46
N VAL A 24 -23.89 -15.51 9.68
CA VAL A 24 -22.95 -15.62 8.57
C VAL A 24 -21.88 -16.63 8.96
N GLU A 25 -22.05 -17.84 8.44
CA GLU A 25 -21.01 -18.85 8.32
C GLU A 25 -20.13 -18.42 7.14
N TYR A 26 -18.97 -17.80 7.44
CA TYR A 26 -18.07 -17.27 6.42
C TYR A 26 -17.13 -18.37 5.91
N ALA A 27 -17.54 -19.11 4.88
CA ALA A 27 -16.64 -19.98 4.12
C ALA A 27 -16.44 -19.39 2.71
N CYS A 28 -15.35 -18.66 2.50
CA CYS A 28 -14.93 -18.20 1.18
C CYS A 28 -14.09 -19.30 0.50
N TYR A 29 -14.63 -19.92 -0.55
CA TYR A 29 -13.87 -20.76 -1.47
C TYR A 29 -13.66 -20.00 -2.79
N CYS A 30 -12.78 -19.00 -2.74
CA CYS A 30 -12.09 -18.45 -3.91
C CYS A 30 -10.71 -18.04 -3.40
N GLY A 31 -9.83 -19.02 -3.27
CA GLY A 31 -8.47 -18.75 -2.84
C GLY A 31 -7.69 -18.17 -4.01
N ASN A 32 -6.93 -17.09 -3.76
CA ASN A 32 -5.72 -16.74 -4.51
C ASN A 32 -4.60 -17.80 -4.34
N ASN A 33 -4.98 -19.04 -4.01
CA ASN A 33 -4.16 -20.25 -4.04
C ASN A 33 -4.57 -21.13 -5.25
N TYR A 34 -5.42 -20.60 -6.14
CA TYR A 34 -5.77 -21.25 -7.39
C TYR A 34 -4.63 -21.03 -8.37
N ASN A 35 -3.80 -22.05 -8.55
CA ASN A 35 -2.74 -22.05 -9.54
C ASN A 35 -3.37 -22.14 -10.95
N TYR A 36 -3.70 -20.98 -11.54
CA TYR A 36 -4.33 -20.86 -12.86
C TYR A 36 -3.48 -21.51 -13.96
N ALA A 37 -2.14 -21.50 -13.82
CA ALA A 37 -1.21 -22.14 -14.73
C ALA A 37 -1.28 -23.68 -14.69
N ARG A 38 -1.68 -24.28 -13.55
CA ARG A 38 -1.77 -25.75 -13.36
C ARG A 38 -3.17 -26.32 -13.62
N PHE A 39 -4.24 -25.56 -13.39
CA PHE A 39 -5.62 -26.10 -13.36
C PHE A 39 -6.62 -25.45 -14.35
N GLY A 40 -6.23 -24.40 -15.09
CA GLY A 40 -7.06 -23.78 -16.13
C GLY A 40 -8.24 -22.94 -15.63
N THR A 41 -8.96 -22.27 -16.54
CA THR A 41 -9.98 -21.26 -16.20
C THR A 41 -11.38 -21.84 -15.98
N ARG A 42 -11.70 -22.41 -14.81
CA ARG A 42 -13.11 -22.48 -14.35
C ARG A 42 -13.26 -22.50 -12.83
N PRO A 43 -13.71 -21.38 -12.23
CA PRO A 43 -14.50 -21.43 -11.02
C PRO A 43 -15.84 -20.70 -11.25
N ASN A 44 -16.93 -21.46 -11.40
CA ASN A 44 -18.30 -20.93 -11.39
C ASN A 44 -18.74 -20.52 -9.96
N GLY A 45 -17.84 -19.96 -9.15
CA GLY A 45 -17.97 -19.88 -7.69
C GLY A 45 -17.59 -18.53 -7.06
N CYS A 46 -17.41 -17.46 -7.82
CA CYS A 46 -17.24 -16.13 -7.24
C CYS A 46 -18.57 -15.62 -6.68
N SER A 47 -18.81 -15.85 -5.39
CA SER A 47 -19.94 -15.24 -4.67
C SER A 47 -19.73 -13.73 -4.53
N TYR A 48 -20.81 -12.96 -4.58
CA TYR A 48 -20.94 -11.50 -4.67
C TYR A 48 -20.25 -10.65 -3.56
N ASN A 49 -19.35 -11.21 -2.74
CA ASN A 49 -18.69 -10.53 -1.62
C ASN A 49 -17.21 -10.93 -1.45
N CYS A 50 -16.46 -11.07 -2.55
CA CYS A 50 -15.04 -11.38 -2.49
C CYS A 50 -14.26 -10.23 -1.83
N ARG A 51 -13.84 -10.43 -0.57
CA ARG A 51 -13.03 -9.46 0.23
C ARG A 51 -11.53 -9.57 -0.05
N VAL A 52 -11.15 -10.04 -1.24
CA VAL A 52 -9.74 -10.25 -1.62
C VAL A 52 -9.18 -9.02 -2.31
N CYS A 53 -7.89 -8.80 -2.16
CA CYS A 53 -7.19 -7.71 -2.83
C CYS A 53 -7.02 -7.98 -4.33
N PRO A 54 -6.97 -6.91 -5.16
CA PRO A 54 -6.59 -7.03 -6.56
C PRO A 54 -5.23 -7.71 -6.73
N THR A 55 -4.95 -8.26 -7.92
CA THR A 55 -3.63 -8.80 -8.28
C THR A 55 -2.54 -7.77 -8.00
N GLY A 56 -1.42 -8.24 -7.43
CA GLY A 56 -0.31 -7.37 -7.03
C GLY A 56 -0.55 -6.64 -5.70
N LYS A 57 -1.71 -6.79 -5.05
CA LYS A 57 -2.02 -6.13 -3.77
C LYS A 57 -2.29 -7.12 -2.65
N TYR A 58 -1.99 -6.70 -1.44
CA TYR A 58 -2.21 -7.50 -0.24
C TYR A 58 -2.65 -6.62 0.95
N LYS A 59 -3.07 -7.28 2.03
CA LYS A 59 -3.67 -6.60 3.18
C LYS A 59 -2.80 -5.44 3.70
N GLY A 60 -3.43 -4.30 3.97
CA GLY A 60 -2.82 -3.20 4.72
C GLY A 60 -2.72 -3.50 6.22
N GLU A 61 -2.07 -2.61 6.95
CA GLU A 61 -2.11 -2.62 8.42
C GLU A 61 -3.42 -2.02 8.94
N GLY A 62 -3.82 -2.40 10.16
CA GLY A 62 -5.04 -1.86 10.79
C GLY A 62 -6.33 -2.55 10.34
N ASP A 63 -7.38 -1.76 10.11
CA ASP A 63 -8.73 -2.29 9.84
C ASP A 63 -8.75 -3.09 8.54
N PRO A 64 -9.33 -4.31 8.54
CA PRO A 64 -9.38 -5.16 7.35
C PRO A 64 -10.32 -4.62 6.26
N ILE A 65 -11.19 -3.68 6.60
CA ILE A 65 -12.17 -3.06 5.70
C ILE A 65 -12.16 -1.54 5.91
N ILE A 66 -11.85 -0.79 4.87
CA ILE A 66 -11.86 0.68 4.86
C ILE A 66 -12.92 1.14 3.86
N ASN A 67 -13.86 1.98 4.29
CA ASN A 67 -14.96 2.49 3.45
C ASN A 67 -15.75 1.39 2.71
N GLY A 68 -15.99 0.26 3.38
CA GLY A 68 -16.71 -0.89 2.82
C GLY A 68 -15.93 -1.72 1.80
N LYS A 69 -14.64 -1.44 1.58
CA LYS A 69 -13.74 -2.18 0.70
C LYS A 69 -12.63 -2.88 1.50
N PRO A 70 -12.09 -4.02 1.02
CA PRO A 70 -10.89 -4.63 1.60
C PRO A 70 -9.75 -3.64 1.70
N ASN A 71 -9.08 -3.61 2.86
CA ASN A 71 -7.86 -2.84 3.03
C ASN A 71 -6.73 -3.51 2.25
N CYS A 72 -6.36 -2.92 1.11
CA CYS A 72 -5.35 -3.41 0.18
C CYS A 72 -4.32 -2.31 -0.10
N GLU A 73 -3.86 -1.66 0.97
CA GLU A 73 -2.92 -0.54 0.89
C GLU A 73 -1.53 -0.96 0.41
N ASN A 74 -1.16 -2.24 0.57
CA ASN A 74 0.16 -2.71 0.19
C ASN A 74 0.19 -3.34 -1.21
N GLU A 75 1.35 -3.26 -1.85
CA GLU A 75 1.63 -3.75 -3.20
C GLU A 75 2.88 -4.64 -3.22
N CYS A 76 2.93 -5.61 -4.14
CA CYS A 76 4.00 -6.60 -4.31
C CYS A 76 4.37 -6.72 -5.79
N HIS A 77 5.63 -7.02 -6.08
CA HIS A 77 6.15 -7.19 -7.44
C HIS A 77 6.84 -8.55 -7.60
N CYS A 78 6.04 -9.62 -7.64
CA CYS A 78 6.55 -10.98 -7.85
C CYS A 78 6.97 -11.23 -9.30
N GLU A 79 7.81 -12.23 -9.51
CA GLU A 79 8.19 -12.71 -10.84
C GLU A 79 6.96 -13.16 -11.68
N ASP A 80 7.06 -13.01 -13.00
CA ASP A 80 5.99 -13.34 -13.97
C ASP A 80 4.64 -12.63 -13.76
N GLU A 81 4.64 -11.49 -13.04
CA GLU A 81 3.43 -10.77 -12.58
C GLU A 81 2.45 -11.68 -11.80
N LEU A 82 2.97 -12.76 -11.19
CA LEU A 82 2.16 -13.67 -10.39
C LEU A 82 1.60 -12.96 -9.14
N PRO A 83 0.37 -13.29 -8.72
CA PRO A 83 -0.21 -12.70 -7.53
C PRO A 83 0.57 -13.16 -6.28
N CYS A 84 1.04 -12.20 -5.47
CA CYS A 84 1.48 -12.53 -4.12
C CYS A 84 0.33 -13.05 -3.25
N LEU A 85 0.68 -13.67 -2.11
CA LEU A 85 -0.28 -14.07 -1.10
C LEU A 85 -1.04 -12.84 -0.55
N TYR A 86 -2.35 -12.76 -0.79
CA TYR A 86 -3.17 -11.61 -0.38
C TYR A 86 -3.11 -11.30 1.13
N SER A 87 -2.77 -12.28 1.96
CA SER A 87 -2.77 -12.19 3.42
C SER A 87 -1.46 -11.66 4.00
N ASN A 88 -0.35 -11.67 3.27
CA ASN A 88 0.94 -11.19 3.80
C ASN A 88 1.91 -10.66 2.73
N GLY A 89 1.56 -10.72 1.46
CA GLY A 89 2.36 -10.21 0.34
C GLY A 89 3.48 -11.12 -0.13
N THR A 90 3.68 -12.31 0.45
CA THR A 90 4.83 -13.16 0.10
C THR A 90 4.75 -13.63 -1.36
N CYS A 91 5.89 -13.55 -2.05
CA CYS A 91 6.11 -14.11 -3.38
C CYS A 91 6.81 -15.46 -3.26
N THR A 92 6.19 -16.54 -3.74
CA THR A 92 6.75 -17.90 -3.67
C THR A 92 7.86 -18.16 -4.68
N ASP A 93 7.77 -17.51 -5.83
CA ASP A 93 8.68 -17.71 -6.96
C ASP A 93 9.77 -16.63 -7.01
N GLY A 94 9.77 -15.69 -6.05
CA GLY A 94 10.74 -14.60 -5.98
C GLY A 94 10.21 -13.28 -6.56
N CYS A 95 11.13 -12.33 -6.71
CA CYS A 95 10.82 -10.95 -7.10
C CYS A 95 11.07 -10.70 -8.58
N ALA A 96 10.23 -9.85 -9.17
CA ALA A 96 10.48 -9.30 -10.49
C ALA A 96 11.81 -8.51 -10.50
N ALA A 97 12.40 -8.37 -11.68
CA ALA A 97 13.65 -7.64 -11.85
C ALA A 97 13.57 -6.22 -11.25
N GLY A 98 14.58 -5.86 -10.45
CA GLY A 98 14.66 -4.56 -9.77
C GLY A 98 13.88 -4.46 -8.46
N TRP A 99 13.27 -5.55 -7.98
CA TRP A 99 12.59 -5.63 -6.70
C TRP A 99 13.26 -6.65 -5.78
N ARG A 100 13.12 -6.46 -4.47
CA ARG A 100 13.69 -7.34 -3.44
C ARG A 100 12.85 -7.41 -2.16
N GLY A 101 13.26 -8.29 -1.25
CA GLY A 101 12.59 -8.59 0.01
C GLY A 101 11.56 -9.71 -0.12
N ASP A 102 11.09 -10.27 1.01
CA ASP A 102 10.21 -11.45 1.03
C ASP A 102 8.85 -11.22 0.35
N VAL A 103 8.43 -9.95 0.27
CA VAL A 103 7.16 -9.51 -0.32
C VAL A 103 7.37 -8.67 -1.60
N CYS A 104 8.62 -8.55 -2.06
CA CYS A 104 8.99 -7.89 -3.31
C CYS A 104 8.42 -6.47 -3.47
N ASN A 105 8.47 -5.66 -2.41
CA ASN A 105 7.96 -4.29 -2.39
C ASN A 105 9.04 -3.25 -2.07
N GLU A 106 10.30 -3.68 -1.99
CA GLU A 106 11.45 -2.80 -1.86
C GLU A 106 12.19 -2.79 -3.19
N ARG A 107 12.69 -1.63 -3.62
CA ARG A 107 13.58 -1.59 -4.77
C ARG A 107 14.96 -2.08 -4.43
N ASP A 108 15.56 -2.77 -5.40
CA ASP A 108 16.97 -3.10 -5.39
C ASP A 108 17.77 -1.95 -6.02
N CYS A 109 18.55 -1.22 -5.22
CA CYS A 109 19.37 -0.11 -5.72
C CYS A 109 20.57 -0.60 -6.53
N LYS A 110 20.95 -1.88 -6.43
CA LYS A 110 22.00 -2.46 -7.27
C LYS A 110 21.50 -2.69 -8.70
N PHE A 111 20.18 -2.72 -8.88
CA PHE A 111 19.55 -2.86 -10.19
C PHE A 111 19.22 -1.47 -10.75
N GLU A 112 20.01 -1.02 -11.73
CA GLU A 112 19.81 0.25 -12.45
C GLU A 112 19.62 1.47 -11.52
N ASN A 113 20.32 1.49 -10.37
CA ASN A 113 20.16 2.53 -9.34
C ASN A 113 18.69 2.71 -8.88
N GLY A 114 17.91 1.63 -8.83
CA GLY A 114 16.47 1.68 -8.52
C GLY A 114 15.64 2.52 -9.52
N GLY A 115 16.22 2.88 -10.66
CA GLY A 115 15.72 3.85 -11.62
C GLY A 115 15.68 5.28 -11.09
N CYS A 116 16.62 5.67 -10.23
CA CYS A 116 16.80 7.04 -9.72
C CYS A 116 17.82 7.81 -10.56
N GLN A 117 17.62 9.13 -10.73
CA GLN A 117 18.56 10.00 -11.44
C GLN A 117 19.90 10.14 -10.70
N HIS A 118 19.86 10.46 -9.41
CA HIS A 118 21.06 10.63 -8.58
C HIS A 118 21.26 9.43 -7.66
N ARG A 119 20.55 9.36 -6.54
CA ARG A 119 20.79 8.34 -5.51
C ARG A 119 19.56 7.47 -5.27
N CYS A 120 19.80 6.18 -5.07
CA CYS A 120 18.80 5.24 -4.58
C CYS A 120 19.02 4.92 -3.09
N ILE A 121 17.92 4.84 -2.35
CA ILE A 121 17.86 4.57 -0.92
C ILE A 121 17.24 3.20 -0.71
N GLU A 122 18.07 2.27 -0.22
CA GLU A 122 17.64 0.92 0.14
C GLU A 122 16.63 0.93 1.31
N GLY A 123 15.69 -0.03 1.30
CA GLY A 123 14.74 -0.26 2.40
C GLY A 123 13.51 0.63 2.38
N LYS A 124 13.32 1.42 1.32
CA LYS A 124 12.14 2.24 1.08
C LYS A 124 11.14 1.51 0.17
N ARG A 125 9.85 1.57 0.52
CA ARG A 125 8.75 0.95 -0.23
C ARG A 125 8.10 1.88 -1.27
N ASP A 126 8.01 3.18 -0.97
CA ASP A 126 7.28 4.14 -1.82
C ASP A 126 8.18 5.08 -2.61
N LYS A 127 8.90 5.97 -1.93
CA LYS A 127 9.84 6.93 -2.53
C LYS A 127 11.24 6.58 -2.06
N TRP A 128 12.03 6.05 -2.98
CA TRP A 128 13.38 5.53 -2.70
C TRP A 128 14.48 6.28 -3.45
N CYS A 129 14.18 7.39 -4.12
CA CYS A 129 15.21 8.23 -4.74
C CYS A 129 15.50 9.47 -3.89
N SER A 130 16.74 9.94 -3.96
CA SER A 130 17.16 11.24 -3.42
C SER A 130 18.14 11.93 -4.36
N CYS A 131 18.28 13.23 -4.17
CA CYS A 131 19.11 14.09 -5.00
C CYS A 131 20.44 14.43 -4.32
N ASP A 132 21.44 14.74 -5.15
CA ASP A 132 22.69 15.33 -4.71
C ASP A 132 22.51 16.75 -4.15
N GLU A 133 23.51 17.24 -3.43
CA GLU A 133 23.52 18.63 -2.94
C GLU A 133 23.43 19.61 -4.12
N GLY A 134 22.70 20.70 -3.95
CA GLY A 134 22.35 21.63 -5.06
C GLY A 134 21.17 21.17 -5.92
N PHE A 135 20.52 20.06 -5.59
CA PHE A 135 19.35 19.57 -6.32
C PHE A 135 18.20 19.19 -5.38
N ASP A 136 16.97 19.37 -5.86
CA ASP A 136 15.76 18.91 -5.20
C ASP A 136 15.01 17.88 -6.05
N ILE A 137 14.17 17.07 -5.42
CA ILE A 137 13.32 16.10 -6.10
C ILE A 137 12.29 16.83 -6.95
N SER A 138 12.15 16.43 -8.22
CA SER A 138 11.13 16.98 -9.11
C SER A 138 9.73 16.77 -8.52
N PRO A 139 8.87 17.81 -8.48
CA PRO A 139 7.51 17.69 -7.99
C PRO A 139 6.64 16.78 -8.88
N ASN A 140 7.06 16.57 -10.13
CA ASN A 140 6.33 15.76 -11.11
C ASN A 140 6.82 14.32 -11.17
N ASN A 141 8.10 14.08 -10.89
CA ASN A 141 8.70 12.75 -10.94
C ASN A 141 9.70 12.58 -9.80
N TRP A 142 9.33 11.80 -8.78
CA TRP A 142 10.17 11.60 -7.61
C TRP A 142 11.49 10.84 -7.88
N ARG A 143 11.72 10.39 -9.12
CA ARG A 143 12.98 9.80 -9.58
C ARG A 143 13.95 10.81 -10.17
N GLU A 144 13.47 11.99 -10.54
CA GLU A 144 14.23 13.05 -11.18
C GLU A 144 14.64 14.12 -10.18
N CYS A 145 15.78 14.75 -10.47
CA CYS A 145 16.38 15.79 -9.67
C CYS A 145 16.48 17.07 -10.50
N ILE A 146 15.95 18.15 -9.96
CA ILE A 146 15.98 19.48 -10.53
C ILE A 146 16.98 20.34 -9.78
N ASP A 147 17.67 21.19 -10.54
CA ASP A 147 18.59 22.18 -10.02
C ASP A 147 17.88 23.11 -9.03
N ILE A 148 18.47 23.30 -7.85
CA ILE A 148 18.03 24.34 -6.92
C ILE A 148 18.45 25.67 -7.54
N LYS A 149 17.61 26.69 -7.39
CA LYS A 149 17.94 28.04 -7.84
C LYS A 149 18.28 28.90 -6.65
N GLU A 150 19.48 28.73 -6.13
CA GLU A 150 19.94 29.38 -4.90
C GLU A 150 19.82 30.91 -4.99
N CYS A 151 20.10 31.51 -6.16
CA CYS A 151 19.98 32.96 -6.36
C CYS A 151 18.53 33.49 -6.36
N GLU A 152 17.52 32.62 -6.50
CA GLU A 152 16.11 33.00 -6.31
C GLU A 152 15.70 32.96 -4.83
N GLY A 153 16.57 32.45 -3.96
CA GLY A 153 16.41 32.41 -2.51
C GLY A 153 16.83 33.69 -1.80
N LYS A 154 17.09 33.58 -0.50
CA LYS A 154 17.50 34.68 0.37
C LYS A 154 19.01 34.78 0.50
N ARG A 155 19.53 36.00 0.37
CA ARG A 155 20.94 36.32 0.60
C ARG A 155 21.33 36.05 2.06
N GLY A 156 22.47 35.37 2.26
CA GLY A 156 22.98 34.95 3.57
C GLY A 156 22.30 33.72 4.17
N GLU A 157 21.27 33.15 3.51
CA GLU A 157 20.65 31.88 3.88
C GLU A 157 20.84 30.84 2.75
N ASP A 158 20.36 31.16 1.54
CA ASP A 158 20.38 30.25 0.39
C ASP A 158 21.60 30.48 -0.53
N TYR A 159 22.12 31.71 -0.59
CA TYR A 159 23.37 32.05 -1.27
C TYR A 159 24.24 33.02 -0.46
N ASP A 160 25.55 32.99 -0.67
CA ASP A 160 26.53 33.73 0.13
C ASP A 160 26.32 35.26 0.18
N GLU A 161 26.55 35.84 1.37
CA GLU A 161 26.55 37.28 1.59
C GLU A 161 27.89 37.92 1.14
N ASP A 162 28.21 37.82 -0.15
CA ASP A 162 29.38 38.46 -0.76
C ASP A 162 28.98 39.65 -1.65
N CYS A 163 29.93 40.50 -1.99
CA CYS A 163 29.80 41.65 -2.90
C CYS A 163 29.72 41.27 -4.39
N HIS A 164 29.84 39.99 -4.73
CA HIS A 164 29.62 39.47 -6.07
C HIS A 164 28.13 39.36 -6.42
N THR A 165 27.82 39.33 -7.73
CA THR A 165 26.46 39.10 -8.23
C THR A 165 26.23 37.59 -8.33
N CYS A 166 25.18 37.09 -7.67
CA CYS A 166 24.83 35.68 -7.70
C CYS A 166 24.43 35.22 -9.12
N VAL A 167 25.02 34.12 -9.59
CA VAL A 167 24.69 33.43 -10.83
C VAL A 167 24.42 31.96 -10.54
N ASN A 168 23.20 31.50 -10.84
CA ASN A 168 22.84 30.08 -10.72
C ASN A 168 23.60 29.25 -11.75
N THR A 169 24.11 28.10 -11.31
CA THR A 169 24.78 27.09 -12.14
C THR A 169 24.21 25.72 -11.81
N ILE A 170 24.43 24.72 -12.67
CA ILE A 170 23.89 23.38 -12.40
C ILE A 170 24.58 22.78 -11.17
N GLY A 171 23.81 22.57 -10.11
CA GLY A 171 24.21 22.01 -8.82
C GLY A 171 24.92 23.00 -7.90
N SER A 172 24.96 24.30 -8.21
CA SER A 172 25.68 25.31 -7.40
C SER A 172 25.38 26.75 -7.83
N TYR A 173 26.06 27.73 -7.25
CA TYR A 173 26.01 29.13 -7.64
C TYR A 173 27.38 29.81 -7.50
N THR A 174 27.55 30.97 -8.15
CA THR A 174 28.75 31.83 -8.03
C THR A 174 28.39 33.25 -7.68
#